data_AF-A0A0C9Z204-F1
#
_entry.id   AF-A0A0C9Z204-F1
#
_cell.length_a   1.000
_cell.length_b   1.000
_cell.length_c   1.000
_cell.angle_alpha   90.00
_cell.angle_beta   90.00
_cell.angle_gamma   90.00
#
_symmetry.space_group_name_H-M   'P 1'
#
loop_
_entity.id
_entity.type
_entity.pdbx_description
1 polymer ?
#
loop_
_entity_poly.entity_id
_entity_poly.type
_entity_poly.pdbx_seq_one_letter_code
_entity_poly.pdbx_strand_id
1 'polypeptide(L)'
;MSNPVFEDMAQLLPDSNINNCIGAFKRHISCLEEENCGLCDAQASVPKKHHNFYLSAGRAIRWLVTLNDHVEDLVSEANHCSCMEQVNSDDPTDHSEEEDCLYCSYQELLQWIPSLKSDLTAESEDYELNKGADGACGDDAAGLKIAVVEWLMSGQPTPELALEPWHKTGRGFYHDATTQLICPVDYDWSNPKYVCLCKWMPYS
;
A
#
# COMPACT_ATOMS: atom_id res chain seq x y z
N MET A 1 0.56 -26.27 64.60
CA MET A 1 0.27 -24.81 64.58
C MET A 1 0.13 -24.43 63.12
N SER A 2 -1.11 -24.45 62.62
CA SER A 2 -1.43 -24.16 61.22
C SER A 2 -2.21 -22.84 61.19
N ASN A 3 -1.71 -21.87 60.43
CA ASN A 3 -2.35 -20.57 60.24
C ASN A 3 -3.63 -20.72 59.40
N PRO A 4 -4.80 -20.24 59.87
CA PRO A 4 -6.02 -20.16 59.08
C PRO A 4 -6.30 -18.69 58.72
N VAL A 5 -5.63 -18.15 57.70
CA VAL A 5 -5.91 -16.77 57.23
C VAL A 5 -5.94 -16.65 55.71
N PHE A 6 -5.93 -17.75 54.95
CA PHE A 6 -5.98 -17.69 53.49
C PHE A 6 -7.17 -18.43 52.88
N GLU A 7 -8.30 -18.44 53.58
CA GLU A 7 -9.51 -19.12 53.13
C GLU A 7 -10.75 -18.33 53.55
N ASP A 8 -10.75 -17.01 53.33
CA ASP A 8 -11.95 -16.20 53.60
C ASP A 8 -12.06 -14.95 52.73
N MET A 9 -11.88 -15.10 51.41
CA MET A 9 -12.35 -14.10 50.43
C MET A 9 -13.04 -14.73 49.21
N ALA A 10 -13.40 -16.02 49.29
CA ALA A 10 -14.16 -16.72 48.24
C ALA A 10 -15.66 -16.78 48.52
N GLN A 11 -16.17 -16.04 49.50
CA GLN A 11 -17.60 -15.92 49.79
C GLN A 11 -17.99 -14.45 49.71
N LEU A 12 -18.60 -14.04 48.60
CA LEU A 12 -19.72 -13.08 48.53
C LEU A 12 -19.92 -12.59 47.09
N LEU A 13 -20.48 -13.43 46.21
CA LEU A 13 -21.50 -13.01 45.25
C LEU A 13 -22.38 -14.23 44.94
N PRO A 14 -23.71 -14.15 45.11
CA PRO A 14 -24.59 -15.29 44.86
C PRO A 14 -24.55 -15.67 43.38
N ASP A 15 -24.47 -16.97 43.07
CA ASP A 15 -24.40 -17.53 41.71
C ASP A 15 -25.52 -17.01 40.78
N SER A 16 -26.64 -16.59 41.34
CA SER A 16 -27.75 -15.95 40.61
C SER A 16 -27.36 -14.60 40.00
N ASN A 17 -26.51 -13.82 40.66
CA ASN A 17 -26.05 -12.53 40.18
C ASN A 17 -25.01 -12.68 39.05
N ILE A 18 -24.15 -13.68 39.16
CA ILE A 18 -23.18 -14.02 38.11
C ILE A 18 -23.91 -14.50 36.85
N ASN A 19 -24.89 -15.39 36.99
CA ASN A 19 -25.69 -15.86 35.86
C ASN A 19 -26.52 -14.74 35.21
N ASN A 20 -27.03 -13.80 36.01
CA ASN A 20 -27.72 -12.61 35.50
C ASN A 20 -26.77 -11.66 34.76
N CYS A 21 -25.57 -11.42 35.28
CA CYS A 21 -24.52 -10.65 34.60
C CYS A 21 -24.11 -11.32 33.30
N ILE A 22 -23.88 -12.63 33.29
CA ILE A 22 -23.58 -13.41 32.08
C ILE A 22 -24.73 -13.27 31.07
N GLY A 23 -25.99 -13.36 31.52
CA GLY A 23 -27.15 -13.15 30.66
C GLY A 23 -27.24 -11.73 30.09
N ALA A 24 -26.89 -10.72 30.88
CA ALA A 24 -26.82 -9.33 30.43
C ALA A 24 -25.71 -9.12 29.38
N PHE A 25 -24.52 -9.67 29.61
CA PHE A 25 -23.42 -9.60 28.66
C PHE A 25 -23.74 -10.34 27.36
N LYS A 26 -24.35 -11.52 27.41
CA LYS A 26 -24.79 -12.25 26.20
C LYS A 26 -25.76 -11.43 25.36
N ARG A 27 -26.75 -10.78 25.99
CA ARG A 27 -27.68 -9.89 25.27
C ARG A 27 -26.99 -8.68 24.68
N HIS A 28 -26.03 -8.10 25.40
CA HIS A 28 -25.26 -6.96 24.90
C HIS A 28 -24.39 -7.37 23.70
N ILE A 29 -23.74 -8.53 23.75
CA ILE A 29 -22.96 -9.08 22.64
C ILE A 29 -23.85 -9.30 21.42
N SER A 30 -25.02 -9.94 21.56
CA SER A 30 -25.93 -10.12 20.44
C SER A 30 -26.45 -8.79 19.86
N CYS A 31 -26.70 -7.79 20.71
CA CYS A 31 -27.09 -6.45 20.26
C CYS A 31 -25.96 -5.78 19.44
N LEU A 32 -24.71 -5.88 19.92
CA LEU A 32 -23.53 -5.36 19.21
C LEU A 32 -23.24 -6.13 17.92
N GLU A 33 -23.48 -7.44 17.89
CA GLU A 33 -23.33 -8.25 16.68
C GLU A 33 -24.39 -7.88 15.62
N GLU A 34 -25.63 -7.61 16.05
CA GLU A 34 -26.70 -7.13 15.17
C GLU A 34 -26.41 -5.72 14.64
N GLU A 35 -25.92 -4.82 15.50
CA GLU A 35 -25.47 -3.48 15.10
C GLU A 35 -24.30 -3.56 14.11
N ASN A 36 -23.31 -4.43 14.37
CA ASN A 36 -22.20 -4.67 13.46
C ASN A 36 -22.64 -5.26 12.12
N CYS A 37 -23.62 -6.17 12.11
CA CYS A 37 -24.23 -6.66 10.87
C CYS A 37 -24.91 -5.51 10.11
N GLY A 38 -25.67 -4.66 10.80
CA GLY A 38 -26.29 -3.47 10.21
C GLY A 38 -25.26 -2.48 9.64
N LEU A 39 -24.13 -2.28 10.32
CA LEU A 39 -23.03 -1.44 9.85
C LEU A 39 -22.31 -2.06 8.63
N CYS A 40 -22.11 -3.38 8.62
CA CYS A 40 -21.56 -4.10 7.47
C CYS A 40 -22.49 -4.02 6.24
N ASP A 41 -23.80 -4.17 6.44
CA ASP A 41 -24.80 -4.02 5.38
C ASP A 41 -24.92 -2.56 4.90
N ALA A 42 -24.78 -1.59 5.80
CA ALA A 42 -24.69 -0.17 5.46
C ALA A 42 -23.40 0.16 4.68
N GLN A 43 -22.25 -0.44 5.04
CA GLN A 43 -21.01 -0.33 4.26
C GLN A 43 -21.11 -1.02 2.89
N ALA A 44 -21.87 -2.13 2.80
CA ALA A 44 -22.20 -2.77 1.53
C ALA A 44 -23.17 -1.94 0.66
N SER A 45 -23.82 -0.92 1.25
CA SER A 45 -24.76 -0.01 0.59
C SER A 45 -24.12 1.27 0.02
N VAL A 46 -22.84 1.56 0.33
CA VAL A 46 -22.05 2.54 -0.44
C VAL A 46 -22.14 2.11 -1.91
N PRO A 47 -22.45 3.02 -2.87
CA PRO A 47 -22.68 2.61 -4.24
C PRO A 47 -21.39 1.97 -4.77
N LYS A 48 -21.36 0.65 -4.82
CA LYS A 48 -20.19 -0.14 -5.26
C LYS A 48 -19.65 0.33 -6.61
N LYS A 49 -20.50 0.95 -7.45
CA LYS A 49 -20.11 1.57 -8.71
C LYS A 49 -19.14 2.74 -8.54
N HIS A 50 -19.35 3.59 -7.54
CA HIS A 50 -18.51 4.73 -7.22
C HIS A 50 -17.13 4.23 -6.79
N HIS A 51 -17.07 3.39 -5.75
CA HIS A 51 -15.82 2.78 -5.28
C HIS A 51 -15.01 2.08 -6.38
N ASN A 52 -15.67 1.30 -7.25
CA ASN A 52 -14.99 0.64 -8.37
C ASN A 52 -14.50 1.63 -9.44
N PHE A 53 -15.18 2.77 -9.62
CA PHE A 53 -14.76 3.83 -10.52
C PHE A 53 -13.44 4.46 -10.05
N TYR A 54 -13.32 4.87 -8.78
CA TYR A 54 -12.08 5.47 -8.25
C TYR A 54 -10.93 4.47 -8.20
N LEU A 55 -11.21 3.20 -7.88
CA LEU A 55 -10.19 2.16 -8.02
C LEU A 55 -9.72 2.02 -9.48
N SER A 56 -10.65 1.98 -10.45
CA SER A 56 -10.30 1.86 -11.87
C SER A 56 -9.63 3.12 -12.42
N ALA A 57 -10.04 4.30 -11.95
CA ALA A 57 -9.46 5.59 -12.28
C ALA A 57 -8.04 5.67 -11.70
N GLY A 58 -7.83 5.33 -10.42
CA GLY A 58 -6.50 5.25 -9.80
C GLY A 58 -5.54 4.33 -10.56
N ARG A 59 -6.03 3.20 -11.10
CA ARG A 59 -5.22 2.35 -12.00
C ARG A 59 -4.81 3.06 -13.29
N ALA A 60 -5.70 3.88 -13.87
CA ALA A 60 -5.40 4.66 -15.07
C ALA A 60 -4.46 5.85 -14.80
N ILE A 61 -4.55 6.48 -13.62
CA ILE A 61 -3.67 7.58 -13.19
C ILE A 61 -2.21 7.15 -13.22
N ARG A 62 -1.90 5.93 -12.76
CA ARG A 62 -0.55 5.35 -12.80
C ARG A 62 0.05 5.24 -14.21
N TRP A 63 -0.77 5.14 -15.25
CA TRP A 63 -0.27 5.11 -16.63
C TRP A 63 0.08 6.50 -17.16
N LEU A 64 -0.37 7.55 -16.49
CA LEU A 64 -0.35 8.92 -16.98
C LEU A 64 0.59 9.82 -16.18
N VAL A 65 0.66 9.65 -14.86
CA VAL A 65 1.50 10.46 -13.97
C VAL A 65 2.72 9.67 -13.53
N THR A 66 3.87 10.32 -13.47
CA THR A 66 5.13 9.76 -12.97
C THR A 66 4.91 9.08 -11.61
N LEU A 67 5.44 7.86 -11.51
CA LEU A 67 5.22 6.84 -10.46
C LEU A 67 5.40 7.24 -8.99
N ASN A 68 5.75 8.48 -8.68
CA ASN A 68 6.31 8.85 -7.39
C ASN A 68 5.44 9.79 -6.54
N ASP A 69 4.58 10.59 -7.16
CA ASP A 69 3.93 11.69 -6.45
C ASP A 69 2.51 11.30 -6.02
N HIS A 70 2.16 11.59 -4.77
CA HIS A 70 0.84 11.29 -4.23
C HIS A 70 -0.21 12.22 -4.83
N VAL A 71 -1.45 11.72 -4.98
CA VAL A 71 -2.55 12.55 -5.51
C VAL A 71 -2.79 13.78 -4.64
N GLU A 72 -2.62 13.66 -3.33
CA GLU A 72 -2.71 14.77 -2.37
C GLU A 72 -1.66 15.85 -2.64
N ASP A 73 -0.42 15.46 -2.97
CA ASP A 73 0.66 16.41 -3.26
C ASP A 73 0.34 17.20 -4.54
N LEU A 74 -0.12 16.52 -5.59
CA LEU A 74 -0.57 17.13 -6.83
C LEU A 74 -1.72 18.12 -6.62
N VAL A 75 -2.73 17.72 -5.83
CA VAL A 75 -3.89 18.55 -5.52
C VAL A 75 -3.51 19.74 -4.63
N SER A 76 -2.64 19.52 -3.65
CA SER A 76 -2.16 20.57 -2.75
C SER A 76 -1.40 21.66 -3.51
N GLU A 77 -0.52 21.27 -4.44
CA GLU A 77 0.21 22.24 -5.26
C GLU A 77 -0.73 22.97 -6.23
N ALA A 78 -1.69 22.28 -6.84
CA ALA A 78 -2.69 22.94 -7.68
C ALA A 78 -3.53 23.97 -6.91
N ASN A 79 -3.89 23.65 -5.67
CA ASN A 79 -4.59 24.57 -4.77
C ASN A 79 -3.68 25.75 -4.38
N HIS A 80 -2.40 25.51 -4.14
CA HIS A 80 -1.40 26.54 -3.86
C HIS A 80 -1.25 27.52 -5.04
N CYS A 81 -1.06 27.02 -6.27
CA CYS A 81 -1.02 27.83 -7.49
C CYS A 81 -2.32 28.66 -7.67
N SER A 82 -3.48 28.03 -7.45
CA SER A 82 -4.79 28.72 -7.58
C SER A 82 -4.96 29.86 -6.56
N CYS A 83 -4.40 29.71 -5.36
CA CYS A 83 -4.39 30.77 -4.35
C CYS A 83 -3.45 31.92 -4.72
N MET A 84 -2.27 31.61 -5.25
CA MET A 84 -1.27 32.59 -5.70
C MET A 84 -1.79 33.43 -6.88
N GLU A 85 -2.51 32.83 -7.84
CA GLU A 85 -3.10 33.55 -8.98
C GLU A 85 -4.13 34.64 -8.57
N GLN A 86 -4.75 34.53 -7.39
CA GLN A 86 -5.69 35.53 -6.88
C GLN A 86 -5.01 36.74 -6.21
N VAL A 87 -3.75 36.60 -5.85
CA VAL A 87 -2.95 37.65 -5.22
C VAL A 87 -1.96 38.14 -6.28
N ASN A 88 -2.36 39.13 -7.09
CA ASN A 88 -1.48 39.82 -8.03
C ASN A 88 -0.29 40.46 -7.28
N SER A 89 0.74 39.68 -6.98
CA SER A 89 2.02 40.13 -6.48
C SER A 89 2.98 40.03 -7.66
N ASP A 90 3.45 41.17 -8.17
CA ASP A 90 4.47 41.28 -9.23
C ASP A 90 5.86 40.76 -8.79
N ASP A 91 5.91 39.93 -7.74
CA ASP A 91 7.11 39.31 -7.21
C ASP A 91 7.18 37.89 -7.78
N PRO A 92 8.23 37.51 -8.52
CA PRO A 92 8.38 36.14 -9.00
C PRO A 92 8.53 35.24 -7.78
N THR A 93 7.45 34.57 -7.38
CA THR A 93 7.50 33.48 -6.40
C THR A 93 8.45 32.44 -6.98
N ASP A 94 9.58 32.24 -6.32
CA ASP A 94 10.61 31.29 -6.71
C ASP A 94 10.05 29.88 -6.45
N HIS A 95 9.34 29.33 -7.45
CA HIS A 95 8.84 27.97 -7.39
C HIS A 95 10.01 27.00 -7.43
N SER A 96 9.96 25.98 -6.58
CA SER A 96 10.88 24.86 -6.67
C SER A 96 10.64 24.09 -7.97
N GLU A 97 11.70 23.53 -8.57
CA GLU A 97 11.58 22.61 -9.70
C GLU A 97 10.61 21.45 -9.38
N GLU A 98 10.51 21.06 -8.10
CA GLU A 98 9.59 20.02 -7.62
C GLU A 98 8.11 20.47 -7.70
N GLU A 99 7.82 21.71 -7.30
CA GLU A 99 6.46 22.29 -7.33
C GLU A 99 5.96 22.44 -8.78
N ASP A 100 6.83 22.91 -9.68
CA ASP A 100 6.53 22.99 -11.11
C ASP A 100 6.23 21.61 -11.72
N CYS A 101 6.99 20.58 -11.33
CA CYS A 101 6.76 19.21 -11.78
C CYS A 101 5.42 18.64 -11.28
N LEU A 102 5.06 18.90 -10.02
CA LEU A 102 3.77 18.49 -9.45
C LEU A 102 2.61 19.17 -10.18
N TYR A 103 2.69 20.49 -10.41
CA TYR A 103 1.66 21.21 -11.13
C TYR A 103 1.52 20.74 -12.59
N CYS A 104 2.63 20.53 -13.32
CA CYS A 104 2.59 19.96 -14.66
C CYS A 104 1.92 18.58 -14.69
N SER A 105 2.28 17.72 -13.75
CA SER A 105 1.69 16.38 -13.59
C SER A 105 0.19 16.44 -13.31
N TYR A 106 -0.26 17.39 -12.48
CA TYR A 106 -1.67 17.66 -12.24
C TYR A 106 -2.41 18.12 -13.50
N GLN A 107 -1.80 19.01 -14.30
CA GLN A 107 -2.40 19.48 -15.56
C GLN A 107 -2.55 18.34 -16.58
N GLU A 108 -1.54 17.47 -16.70
CA GLU A 108 -1.62 16.29 -17.55
C GLU A 108 -2.73 15.35 -17.06
N LEU A 109 -2.80 15.07 -15.75
CA LEU A 109 -3.85 14.26 -15.16
C LEU A 109 -5.26 14.75 -15.55
N LEU A 110 -5.50 16.07 -15.45
CA LEU A 110 -6.77 16.67 -15.83
C LEU A 110 -7.02 16.68 -17.34
N GLN A 111 -5.98 16.76 -18.17
CA GLN A 111 -6.11 16.66 -19.61
C GLN A 111 -6.69 15.30 -20.02
N TRP A 112 -6.25 14.23 -19.35
CA TRP A 112 -6.67 12.86 -19.65
C TRP A 112 -7.98 12.47 -18.99
N ILE A 113 -8.24 12.98 -17.78
CA ILE A 113 -9.49 12.71 -17.04
C ILE A 113 -10.13 14.03 -16.58
N PRO A 114 -10.78 14.79 -17.47
CA PRO A 114 -11.32 16.11 -17.14
C PRO A 114 -12.40 16.09 -16.04
N SER A 115 -13.14 14.99 -15.92
CA SER A 115 -14.16 14.82 -14.89
C SER A 115 -13.58 14.74 -13.48
N LEU A 116 -12.29 14.38 -13.35
CA LEU A 116 -11.63 14.23 -12.06
C LEU A 116 -11.49 15.56 -11.30
N LYS A 117 -11.55 16.70 -12.02
CA LYS A 117 -11.41 18.03 -11.41
C LYS A 117 -12.46 18.32 -10.34
N SER A 118 -13.72 17.94 -10.55
CA SER A 118 -14.77 18.14 -9.54
C SER A 118 -14.58 17.24 -8.32
N ASP A 119 -14.02 16.05 -8.55
CA ASP A 119 -13.94 14.98 -7.57
C ASP A 119 -12.77 15.22 -6.62
N LEU A 120 -11.61 15.69 -7.13
CA LEU A 120 -10.45 16.11 -6.33
C LEU A 120 -10.71 17.36 -5.48
N THR A 121 -11.74 18.15 -5.81
CA THR A 121 -12.16 19.29 -4.98
C THR A 121 -13.10 18.89 -3.84
N ALA A 122 -13.56 17.63 -3.81
CA ALA A 122 -14.34 17.08 -2.72
C ALA A 122 -13.40 16.38 -1.72
N GLU A 123 -13.37 16.86 -0.47
CA GLU A 123 -12.41 16.48 0.58
C GLU A 123 -12.43 14.98 1.03
N SER A 124 -13.04 14.05 0.28
CA SER A 124 -13.25 12.67 0.72
C SER A 124 -12.78 11.55 -0.23
N GLU A 125 -12.24 11.86 -1.41
CA GLU A 125 -12.07 10.86 -2.49
C GLU A 125 -10.61 10.54 -2.86
N ASP A 126 -9.64 11.33 -2.40
CA ASP A 126 -8.21 11.16 -2.71
C ASP A 126 -7.65 9.81 -2.22
N TYR A 127 -8.13 9.33 -1.07
CA TYR A 127 -7.73 8.04 -0.50
C TYR A 127 -8.08 6.85 -1.42
N GLU A 128 -9.23 6.89 -2.10
CA GLU A 128 -9.65 5.77 -2.97
C GLU A 128 -8.84 5.73 -4.27
N LEU A 129 -8.43 6.90 -4.78
CA LEU A 129 -7.58 7.03 -5.95
C LEU A 129 -6.18 6.47 -5.68
N ASN A 130 -5.56 6.88 -4.56
CA ASN A 130 -4.26 6.35 -4.15
C ASN A 130 -4.31 4.84 -3.93
N LYS A 131 -5.35 4.34 -3.28
CA LYS A 131 -5.55 2.89 -3.12
C LYS A 131 -5.66 2.16 -4.46
N GLY A 132 -6.33 2.75 -5.44
CA GLY A 132 -6.40 2.22 -6.81
C GLY A 132 -5.05 2.20 -7.50
N ALA A 133 -4.29 3.29 -7.40
CA ALA A 133 -2.95 3.44 -7.96
C ALA A 133 -1.94 2.47 -7.34
N ASP A 134 -1.93 2.37 -6.00
CA ASP A 134 -1.11 1.41 -5.24
C ASP A 134 -1.50 -0.04 -5.57
N GLY A 135 -2.79 -0.29 -5.77
CA GLY A 135 -3.29 -1.60 -6.22
C GLY A 135 -2.73 -2.00 -7.59
N ALA A 136 -2.78 -1.09 -8.58
CA ALA A 136 -2.10 -1.33 -9.86
C ALA A 136 -0.60 -1.51 -9.69
N CYS A 137 0.04 -0.77 -8.77
CA CYS A 137 1.46 -0.97 -8.44
C CYS A 137 1.77 -2.38 -8.01
N GLY A 138 1.00 -2.89 -7.06
CA GLY A 138 1.13 -4.24 -6.55
C GLY A 138 0.99 -5.26 -7.67
N ASP A 139 -0.03 -5.10 -8.52
CA ASP A 139 -0.34 -6.03 -9.61
C ASP A 139 0.73 -6.01 -10.71
N ASP A 140 1.15 -4.84 -11.18
CA ASP A 140 2.22 -4.69 -12.18
C ASP A 140 3.53 -5.27 -11.64
N ALA A 141 3.90 -4.95 -10.39
CA ALA A 141 5.11 -5.48 -9.78
C ALA A 141 5.03 -6.99 -9.56
N ALA A 142 3.84 -7.55 -9.32
CA ALA A 142 3.65 -9.00 -9.24
C ALA A 142 3.82 -9.66 -10.61
N GLY A 143 3.21 -9.09 -11.66
CA GLY A 143 3.36 -9.56 -13.03
C GLY A 143 4.81 -9.47 -13.53
N LEU A 144 5.49 -8.35 -13.29
CA LEU A 144 6.88 -8.15 -13.67
C LEU A 144 7.82 -9.17 -13.00
N LYS A 145 7.58 -9.51 -11.73
CA LYS A 145 8.37 -10.54 -11.00
C LYS A 145 8.26 -11.92 -11.65
N ILE A 146 7.12 -12.24 -12.26
CA ILE A 146 6.90 -13.51 -12.97
C ILE A 146 7.59 -13.45 -14.33
N ALA A 147 7.34 -12.39 -15.10
CA ALA A 147 7.91 -12.19 -16.42
C ALA A 147 9.45 -12.19 -16.41
N VAL A 148 10.08 -11.55 -15.41
CA VAL A 148 11.54 -11.55 -15.26
C VAL A 148 12.09 -12.96 -15.01
N VAL A 149 11.40 -13.79 -14.23
CA VAL A 149 11.81 -15.18 -14.01
C VAL A 149 11.66 -16.01 -15.27
N GLU A 150 10.53 -15.90 -15.96
CA GLU A 150 10.32 -16.59 -17.24
C GLU A 150 11.38 -16.20 -18.28
N TRP A 151 11.69 -14.90 -18.36
CA TRP A 151 12.76 -14.38 -19.21
C TRP A 151 14.12 -14.97 -18.83
N LEU A 152 14.50 -14.97 -17.54
CA LEU A 152 15.75 -15.56 -17.07
C LEU A 152 15.86 -17.05 -17.40
N MET A 153 14.77 -17.80 -17.21
CA MET A 153 14.72 -19.24 -17.45
C MET A 153 14.70 -19.57 -18.95
N SER A 154 14.24 -18.65 -19.80
CA SER A 154 14.32 -18.78 -21.27
C SER A 154 15.71 -18.48 -21.83
N GLY A 155 16.59 -17.86 -21.04
CA GLY A 155 17.95 -17.48 -21.42
C GLY A 155 18.87 -18.68 -21.70
N GLN A 156 19.98 -18.41 -22.40
CA GLN A 156 21.04 -19.38 -22.68
C GLN A 156 22.40 -18.81 -22.23
N PRO A 157 23.16 -19.54 -21.39
CA PRO A 157 22.80 -20.81 -20.77
C PRO A 157 21.65 -20.63 -19.77
N THR A 158 20.76 -21.62 -19.70
CA THR A 158 19.72 -21.64 -18.66
C THR A 158 20.37 -21.69 -17.28
N PRO A 159 19.90 -20.91 -16.30
CA PRO A 159 20.46 -20.94 -14.95
C PRO A 159 20.50 -22.36 -14.37
N GLU A 160 21.58 -22.69 -13.65
CA GLU A 160 21.80 -24.03 -13.10
C GLU A 160 20.72 -24.44 -12.09
N LEU A 161 20.25 -23.48 -11.28
CA LEU A 161 19.15 -23.67 -10.36
C LEU A 161 17.87 -23.09 -10.97
N ALA A 162 16.80 -23.89 -10.99
CA ALA A 162 15.54 -23.42 -11.52
C ALA A 162 14.89 -22.41 -10.57
N LEU A 163 14.47 -21.27 -11.13
CA LEU A 163 13.68 -20.26 -10.43
C LEU A 163 12.19 -20.49 -10.65
N GLU A 164 11.44 -20.60 -9.57
CA GLU A 164 9.99 -20.75 -9.60
C GLU A 164 9.31 -19.37 -9.71
N PRO A 165 8.49 -19.07 -10.74
CA PRO A 165 7.94 -17.72 -10.97
C PRO A 165 7.07 -17.16 -9.84
N TRP A 166 6.45 -18.03 -9.04
CA TRP A 166 5.54 -17.67 -7.94
C TRP A 166 6.21 -17.67 -6.56
N HIS A 167 7.44 -18.18 -6.46
CA HIS A 167 8.16 -18.29 -5.19
C HIS A 167 9.40 -17.43 -5.16
N LYS A 168 9.55 -16.61 -4.11
CA LYS A 168 10.71 -15.73 -3.92
C LYS A 168 11.93 -16.46 -3.32
N THR A 169 11.73 -17.68 -2.82
CA THR A 169 12.77 -18.48 -2.18
C THR A 169 13.95 -18.69 -3.12
N GLY A 170 15.16 -18.44 -2.64
CA GLY A 170 16.38 -18.63 -3.41
C GLY A 170 16.65 -17.54 -4.46
N ARG A 171 15.83 -16.50 -4.61
CA ARG A 171 16.11 -15.36 -5.52
C ARG A 171 17.06 -14.34 -4.86
N GLY A 172 17.45 -13.33 -5.64
CA GLY A 172 18.28 -12.23 -5.17
C GLY A 172 19.74 -12.67 -5.06
N PHE A 173 20.37 -12.39 -3.92
CA PHE A 173 21.78 -12.72 -3.68
C PHE A 173 22.07 -14.22 -3.52
N TYR A 174 21.04 -15.06 -3.39
CA TYR A 174 21.16 -16.51 -3.22
C TYR A 174 21.19 -17.30 -4.54
N HIS A 175 21.12 -16.61 -5.68
CA HIS A 175 21.11 -17.26 -6.99
C HIS A 175 21.89 -16.43 -8.00
N ASP A 176 22.88 -17.06 -8.63
CA ASP A 176 23.90 -16.37 -9.44
C ASP A 176 23.29 -15.50 -10.55
N ALA A 177 22.28 -16.00 -11.28
CA ALA A 177 21.67 -15.22 -12.37
C ALA A 177 20.90 -13.99 -11.86
N THR A 178 20.27 -14.05 -10.69
CA THR A 178 19.55 -12.89 -10.14
C THR A 178 20.51 -11.93 -9.46
N THR A 179 21.57 -12.43 -8.85
CA THR A 179 22.60 -11.57 -8.28
C THR A 179 23.31 -10.76 -9.36
N GLN A 180 23.60 -11.38 -10.52
CA GLN A 180 24.23 -10.67 -11.63
C GLN A 180 23.39 -9.47 -12.11
N LEU A 181 22.06 -9.57 -12.11
CA LEU A 181 21.16 -8.46 -12.48
C LEU A 181 21.14 -7.33 -11.43
N ILE A 182 21.36 -7.65 -10.17
CA ILE A 182 21.34 -6.70 -9.04
C ILE A 182 22.73 -6.10 -8.80
N CYS A 183 23.77 -6.72 -9.36
CA CYS A 183 25.14 -6.28 -9.23
C CYS A 183 25.29 -4.86 -9.80
N PRO A 184 25.81 -3.87 -9.03
CA PRO A 184 26.00 -2.53 -9.56
C PRO A 184 26.97 -2.57 -10.75
N VAL A 185 26.75 -1.70 -11.73
CA VAL A 185 27.51 -1.67 -12.99
C VAL A 185 29.03 -1.54 -12.80
N ASP A 186 29.46 -0.94 -11.68
CA ASP A 186 30.88 -0.75 -11.34
C ASP A 186 31.58 -2.06 -10.90
N TYR A 187 30.83 -3.14 -10.69
CA TYR A 187 31.35 -4.43 -10.25
C TYR A 187 31.33 -5.44 -11.39
N ASP A 188 32.52 -5.89 -11.79
CA ASP A 188 32.65 -6.98 -12.76
C ASP A 188 32.35 -8.33 -12.09
N TRP A 189 31.22 -8.94 -12.47
CA TRP A 189 30.82 -10.27 -12.02
C TRP A 189 31.79 -11.37 -12.45
N SER A 190 32.56 -11.16 -13.52
CA SER A 190 33.59 -12.11 -13.98
C SER A 190 34.83 -12.08 -13.10
N ASN A 191 34.98 -11.06 -12.25
CA ASN A 191 36.12 -10.92 -11.38
C ASN A 191 35.95 -11.85 -10.16
N PRO A 192 36.83 -12.85 -9.99
CA PRO A 192 36.70 -13.87 -8.95
C PRO A 192 36.77 -13.30 -7.52
N LYS A 193 37.21 -12.05 -7.34
CA LYS A 193 37.12 -11.35 -6.04
C LYS A 193 35.68 -11.12 -5.59
N TYR A 194 34.73 -10.96 -6.52
CA TYR A 194 33.33 -10.63 -6.23
C TYR A 194 32.39 -11.82 -6.36
N VAL A 195 32.75 -12.83 -7.17
CA VAL A 195 32.01 -14.10 -7.32
C VAL A 195 31.79 -14.84 -5.98
N CYS A 196 32.69 -14.65 -5.01
CA CYS A 196 32.60 -15.31 -3.71
C CYS A 196 31.84 -14.52 -2.63
N LEU A 197 31.46 -13.25 -2.84
CA LEU A 197 30.79 -12.46 -1.80
C LEU A 197 29.43 -13.05 -1.39
N CYS A 198 28.74 -13.73 -2.30
CA CYS A 198 27.46 -14.39 -2.03
C CYS A 198 27.57 -15.72 -1.27
N LYS A 199 28.76 -16.34 -1.23
CA LYS A 199 29.01 -17.54 -0.39
C LYS A 199 29.30 -17.20 1.07
N TRP A 200 29.49 -15.92 1.40
CA TRP A 200 29.99 -15.46 2.70
C TRP A 200 28.97 -14.69 3.55
N MET A 201 27.67 -14.73 3.25
CA MET A 201 26.65 -14.34 4.23
C MET A 201 26.12 -15.58 4.96
N PRO A 202 26.73 -15.98 6.11
CA PRO A 202 26.12 -16.98 6.95
C PRO A 202 24.83 -16.40 7.54
N TYR A 203 23.79 -17.22 7.52
CA TYR A 203 22.49 -17.04 8.16
C TYR A 203 22.49 -16.03 9.32
N SER A 204 21.74 -14.94 9.16
CA SER A 204 21.26 -14.09 10.27
C SER A 204 19.84 -14.51 10.62
#